data_AF-E9I159-F1
#
_entry.id   AF-E9I159-F1
#
_cell.length_a   1.000
_cell.length_b   1.000
_cell.length_c   1.000
_cell.angle_alpha   90.00
_cell.angle_beta   90.00
_cell.angle_gamma   90.00
#
_symmetry.space_group_name_H-M   'P 1'
#
loop_
_entity.id
_entity.type
_entity.pdbx_description
1 polymer ?
#
loop_
_entity_poly.entity_id
_entity_poly.type
_entity_poly.pdbx_seq_one_letter_code
_entity_poly.pdbx_strand_id
1 'polypeptide(L)'
;MWVEVSYKHRKKVTALAEKKYPELYKDFPAADLHKNMVMLPQELLLANIPFRTLKQLPGDYVITLPEGLHFVINSGHSIAEATNYACDDWVKHRKTFPNCTCKQSKNLKAIAERFKV
;
A
#
# COMPACT_ATOMS: atom_id res chain seq x y z
N MET A 1 9.92 -10.56 5.53
CA MET A 1 10.70 -9.33 5.22
C MET A 1 9.74 -8.31 4.65
N TRP A 2 9.84 -7.09 5.15
CA TRP A 2 9.08 -5.94 4.72
C TRP A 2 9.97 -5.01 3.91
N VAL A 3 9.42 -4.43 2.85
CA VAL A 3 9.99 -3.31 2.11
C VAL A 3 9.00 -2.17 2.26
N GLU A 4 9.41 -1.05 2.85
CA GLU A 4 8.55 0.10 3.11
C GLU A 4 9.06 1.32 2.33
N VAL A 5 8.12 2.06 1.73
CA VAL A 5 8.38 3.33 1.09
C VAL A 5 7.49 4.39 1.73
N SER A 6 8.12 5.45 2.23
CA SER A 6 7.43 6.58 2.83
C SER A 6 6.38 7.15 1.87
N TYR A 7 5.22 7.54 2.41
CA TYR A 7 4.14 8.19 1.67
C TYR A 7 4.62 9.40 0.83
N LYS A 8 5.69 10.08 1.27
CA LYS A 8 6.34 11.19 0.54
C LYS A 8 6.81 10.80 -0.87
N HIS A 9 7.07 9.52 -1.11
CA HIS A 9 7.54 8.99 -2.38
C HIS A 9 6.46 8.19 -3.13
N ARG A 10 5.21 8.17 -2.66
CA ARG A 10 4.10 7.44 -3.28
C ARG A 10 3.97 7.73 -4.77
N LYS A 11 4.00 9.01 -5.16
CA LYS A 11 3.91 9.42 -6.59
C LYS A 11 5.02 8.81 -7.46
N LYS A 12 6.24 8.70 -6.93
CA LYS A 12 7.36 8.08 -7.67
C LYS A 12 7.14 6.59 -7.86
N VAL A 13 6.64 5.90 -6.82
CA VAL A 13 6.30 4.48 -6.90
C VAL A 13 5.15 4.24 -7.86
N THR A 14 4.10 5.06 -7.83
CA THR A 14 2.99 4.99 -8.78
C THR A 14 3.46 5.20 -10.22
N ALA A 15 4.29 6.21 -10.49
CA ALA A 15 4.85 6.43 -11.82
C ALA A 15 5.72 5.25 -12.31
N LEU A 16 6.48 4.64 -11.39
CA LEU A 16 7.26 3.44 -11.70
C LEU A 16 6.35 2.24 -11.99
N ALA A 17 5.26 2.07 -11.24
CA ALA A 17 4.27 1.03 -11.45
C ALA A 17 3.50 1.23 -12.77
N GLU A 18 3.11 2.45 -13.11
CA GLU A 18 2.47 2.81 -14.40
C GLU A 18 3.37 2.44 -15.59
N LYS A 19 4.68 2.74 -15.48
CA LYS A 19 5.65 2.36 -16.50
C LYS A 19 5.82 0.84 -16.62
N LYS A 20 5.77 0.13 -15.48
CA LYS A 20 6.01 -1.32 -15.42
C LYS A 20 4.80 -2.15 -15.84
N TYR A 21 3.60 -1.68 -15.53
CA TYR A 21 2.32 -2.38 -15.73
C TYR A 21 1.30 -1.52 -16.51
N PRO A 22 1.64 -0.99 -17.69
CA PRO A 22 0.78 -0.05 -18.41
C PRO A 22 -0.60 -0.61 -18.74
N GLU A 23 -0.71 -1.93 -18.93
CA GLU A 23 -1.97 -2.63 -19.19
C GLU A 23 -2.94 -2.58 -18.01
N LEU A 24 -2.44 -2.63 -16.76
CA LEU A 24 -3.28 -2.56 -15.57
C LEU A 24 -3.85 -1.16 -15.36
N TYR A 25 -3.05 -0.13 -15.67
CA TYR A 25 -3.43 1.27 -15.53
C TYR A 25 -4.31 1.80 -16.66
N LYS A 26 -4.33 1.13 -17.82
CA LYS A 26 -5.16 1.49 -18.97
C LYS A 26 -6.64 1.59 -18.60
N ASP A 27 -7.14 0.61 -17.86
CA ASP A 27 -8.56 0.52 -17.50
C ASP A 27 -8.84 1.16 -16.13
N PHE A 28 -7.85 1.20 -15.24
CA PHE A 28 -8.01 1.68 -13.86
C PHE A 28 -6.85 2.59 -13.43
N PRO A 29 -7.06 3.91 -13.31
CA PRO A 29 -6.02 4.85 -12.86
C PRO A 29 -5.47 4.58 -11.45
N ALA A 30 -6.19 3.81 -10.62
CA ALA A 30 -5.78 3.40 -9.27
C ALA A 30 -5.51 1.89 -9.20
N ALA A 31 -4.92 1.31 -10.25
CA ALA A 31 -4.64 -0.11 -10.35
C ALA A 31 -3.67 -0.63 -9.28
N ASP A 32 -2.82 0.22 -8.69
CA ASP A 32 -1.96 -0.11 -7.55
C ASP A 32 -2.75 -0.60 -6.32
N LEU A 33 -4.01 -0.19 -6.20
CA LEU A 33 -4.89 -0.61 -5.09
C LEU A 33 -5.37 -2.06 -5.21
N HIS A 34 -5.17 -2.72 -6.36
CA HIS A 34 -5.55 -4.11 -6.58
C HIS A 34 -4.60 -5.11 -5.91
N LYS A 35 -3.44 -4.67 -5.40
CA LYS A 35 -2.45 -5.51 -4.72
C LYS A 35 -1.95 -6.71 -5.55
N ASN A 36 -1.90 -6.55 -6.87
CA ASN A 36 -1.44 -7.56 -7.83
C ASN A 36 -0.13 -7.20 -8.53
N MET A 37 0.55 -6.14 -8.07
CA MET A 37 1.82 -5.67 -8.60
C MET A 37 2.96 -6.04 -7.65
N VAL A 38 4.10 -6.41 -8.23
CA VAL A 38 5.32 -6.74 -7.46
C VAL A 38 6.40 -5.74 -7.81
N MET A 39 6.98 -5.11 -6.80
CA MET A 39 8.12 -4.22 -6.97
C MET A 39 9.28 -4.72 -6.11
N LEU A 40 10.38 -5.03 -6.76
CA LEU A 40 11.58 -5.53 -6.09
C LEU A 40 12.43 -4.35 -5.56
N PRO A 41 13.16 -4.52 -4.46
CA PRO A 41 14.06 -3.48 -3.93
C PRO A 41 15.04 -2.93 -4.96
N GLN A 42 15.54 -3.77 -5.87
CA GLN A 42 16.46 -3.35 -6.93
C GLN A 42 15.83 -2.32 -7.88
N GLU A 43 14.53 -2.45 -8.15
CA GLU A 43 13.80 -1.50 -9.02
C GLU A 43 13.63 -0.14 -8.34
N LEU A 44 13.40 -0.14 -7.02
CA LEU A 44 13.37 1.09 -6.20
C LEU A 44 14.74 1.77 -6.15
N LEU A 45 15.82 0.99 -6.02
CA LEU A 45 17.20 1.49 -6.07
C LEU A 45 17.51 2.17 -7.41
N LEU A 46 17.21 1.48 -8.53
CA LEU A 46 17.45 2.01 -9.87
C LEU A 46 16.63 3.27 -10.16
N ALA A 47 15.43 3.37 -9.61
CA ALA A 47 14.57 4.55 -9.71
C ALA A 47 14.94 5.68 -8.73
N ASN A 48 15.98 5.50 -7.91
CA ASN A 48 16.38 6.45 -6.85
C ASN A 48 15.21 6.82 -5.91
N ILE A 49 14.44 5.80 -5.51
CA ILE A 49 13.32 5.91 -4.57
C ILE A 49 13.80 5.40 -3.21
N PRO A 50 13.87 6.26 -2.17
CA PRO A 50 14.22 5.81 -0.82
C PRO A 50 13.22 4.80 -0.27
N PHE A 51 13.73 3.70 0.28
CA PHE A 51 12.94 2.68 0.97
C PHE A 51 13.68 2.15 2.19
N ARG A 52 12.97 1.45 3.05
CA ARG A 52 13.51 0.73 4.21
C ARG A 52 13.16 -0.74 4.11
N THR A 53 14.01 -1.59 4.68
CA THR A 53 13.69 -3.01 4.84
C THR A 53 13.63 -3.36 6.31
N LEU A 54 12.67 -4.20 6.68
CA LEU A 54 12.50 -4.69 8.05
C LEU A 54 12.35 -6.22 8.05
N LYS A 55 13.11 -6.89 8.91
CA LYS A 55 12.92 -8.31 9.21
C LYS A 55 12.03 -8.42 10.45
N GLN A 56 10.77 -8.81 10.25
CA GLN A 56 9.86 -9.16 11.34
C GLN A 56 10.12 -10.60 11.78
N LEU A 57 10.26 -10.82 13.08
CA LEU A 57 10.43 -12.11 13.73
C LEU A 57 9.15 -12.52 14.49
N PRO A 58 9.00 -13.80 14.89
CA PRO A 58 7.88 -14.22 15.72
C PRO A 58 7.82 -13.41 17.02
N GLY A 59 6.64 -12.87 17.32
CA GLY A 59 6.40 -11.98 18.47
C GLY A 59 6.50 -10.48 18.16
N ASP A 60 7.05 -10.10 16.99
CA ASP A 60 7.14 -8.70 16.58
C ASP A 60 5.81 -8.18 16.02
N TYR A 61 5.48 -6.93 16.39
CA TYR A 61 4.43 -6.16 15.75
C TYR A 61 5.00 -5.23 14.69
N VAL A 62 4.31 -5.12 13.55
CA VAL A 62 4.61 -4.13 12.51
C VAL A 62 3.40 -3.24 12.34
N ILE A 63 3.62 -1.93 12.47
CA ILE A 63 2.60 -0.90 12.27
C ILE A 63 2.89 -0.20 10.95
N THR A 64 1.92 -0.21 10.05
CA THR A 64 1.96 0.58 8.81
C THR A 64 1.16 1.86 9.00
N LEU A 65 1.78 2.99 8.65
CA LEU A 65 1.16 4.30 8.77
C LEU A 65 0.35 4.64 7.51
N PRO A 66 -0.60 5.59 7.60
CA PRO A 66 -1.41 6.00 6.46
C PRO A 66 -0.55 6.35 5.24
N GLU A 67 -0.98 5.89 4.07
CA GLU A 67 -0.32 6.12 2.77
C GLU A 67 1.11 5.54 2.63
N GLY A 68 1.65 4.89 3.67
CA GLY A 68 2.90 4.14 3.60
C GLY A 68 2.75 2.92 2.70
N LEU A 69 3.57 2.84 1.65
CA LEU A 69 3.57 1.70 0.74
C LEU A 69 4.44 0.60 1.33
N HIS A 70 3.97 -0.64 1.25
CA HIS A 70 4.72 -1.78 1.74
C HIS A 70 4.53 -3.02 0.88
N PHE A 71 5.62 -3.79 0.77
CA PHE A 71 5.64 -5.12 0.16
C PHE A 71 6.15 -6.12 1.17
N VAL A 72 5.59 -7.33 1.17
CA VAL A 72 5.89 -8.37 2.16
C VAL A 72 6.27 -9.66 1.46
N ILE A 73 7.39 -10.25 1.91
CA ILE A 73 7.89 -11.54 1.43
C ILE A 73 8.11 -12.44 2.65
N ASN A 74 7.52 -13.64 2.65
CA ASN A 74 7.72 -14.62 3.70
C ASN A 74 8.95 -15.49 3.36
N SER A 75 9.84 -15.70 4.33
CA SER A 75 11.05 -16.51 4.15
C SER A 75 10.82 -18.01 4.28
N GLY A 76 9.60 -18.44 4.62
CA GLY A 76 9.21 -19.82 4.86
C GLY A 76 7.78 -19.88 5.38
N HIS A 77 7.40 -21.03 5.94
CA HIS A 77 6.10 -21.19 6.60
C HIS A 77 6.02 -20.27 7.83
N SER A 78 4.94 -19.50 7.94
CA SER A 78 4.72 -18.57 9.04
C SER A 78 3.23 -18.32 9.24
N ILE A 79 2.85 -17.94 10.46
CA ILE A 79 1.50 -17.47 10.78
C ILE A 79 1.60 -16.00 11.21
N ALA A 80 0.76 -15.15 10.64
CA ALA A 80 0.66 -13.74 10.99
C ALA A 80 -0.82 -13.34 11.02
N GLU A 81 -1.19 -12.53 12.01
CA GLU A 81 -2.50 -11.89 12.10
C GLU A 81 -2.36 -10.40 11.77
N ALA A 82 -3.35 -9.82 11.09
CA ALA A 82 -3.36 -8.42 10.74
C ALA A 82 -4.77 -7.84 10.83
N THR A 83 -4.87 -6.59 11.32
CA THR A 83 -6.09 -5.80 11.31
C THR A 83 -5.77 -4.35 10.99
N ASN A 84 -6.77 -3.61 10.48
CA ASN A 84 -6.67 -2.17 10.29
C ASN A 84 -7.28 -1.44 11.49
N TYR A 85 -6.67 -0.33 11.88
CA TYR A 85 -7.21 0.57 12.89
C TYR A 85 -7.25 2.00 12.33
N ALA A 86 -8.10 2.84 12.90
CA ALA A 86 -8.19 4.25 12.55
C ALA A 86 -8.16 5.08 13.84
N CYS A 87 -7.34 6.12 13.85
CA CYS A 87 -7.41 7.23 14.80
C CYS A 87 -8.10 8.42 14.15
N ASP A 88 -8.46 9.45 14.92
CA ASP A 88 -9.17 10.63 14.39
C ASP A 88 -8.43 11.31 13.23
N ASP A 89 -7.10 11.36 13.28
CA ASP A 89 -6.26 11.93 12.22
C ASP A 89 -6.31 11.14 10.91
N TRP A 90 -6.65 9.84 10.95
CA TRP A 90 -6.77 9.00 9.75
C TRP A 90 -7.85 9.51 8.79
N VAL A 91 -8.90 10.16 9.31
CA VAL A 91 -9.99 10.70 8.49
C VAL A 91 -9.48 11.70 7.45
N LYS A 92 -8.43 12.47 7.76
CA LYS A 92 -7.81 13.44 6.84
C LYS A 92 -7.21 12.72 5.63
N HIS A 93 -6.50 11.63 5.86
CA HIS A 93 -5.87 10.81 4.82
C HIS A 93 -6.91 10.14 3.91
N ARG A 94 -8.01 9.65 4.49
CA ARG A 94 -9.09 9.01 3.73
C ARG A 94 -9.68 9.93 2.66
N LYS A 95 -9.91 11.22 2.98
CA LYS A 95 -10.57 12.17 2.06
C LYS A 95 -9.79 12.39 0.77
N THR A 96 -8.47 12.31 0.84
CA THR A 96 -7.56 12.54 -0.30
C THR A 96 -7.10 11.25 -0.98
N PHE A 97 -7.39 10.08 -0.39
CA PHE A 97 -6.92 8.81 -0.93
C PHE A 97 -7.71 8.41 -2.17
N PRO A 98 -7.05 7.96 -3.26
CA PRO A 98 -7.74 7.55 -4.47
C PRO A 98 -8.63 6.34 -4.21
N ASN A 99 -9.78 6.31 -4.88
CA ASN A 99 -10.65 5.14 -4.90
C ASN A 99 -10.55 4.49 -6.29
N CYS A 100 -10.41 3.18 -6.33
CA CYS A 100 -10.55 2.47 -7.58
C CYS A 100 -12.04 2.31 -7.92
N THR A 101 -12.38 2.46 -9.20
CA THR A 101 -13.75 2.34 -9.73
C THR A 101 -14.10 0.91 -10.17
N CYS A 102 -13.18 -0.05 -10.02
CA CYS A 102 -13.40 -1.44 -10.41
C CYS A 102 -14.45 -2.13 -9.53
N LYS A 103 -15.13 -3.16 -10.05
CA LYS A 103 -16.14 -3.92 -9.28
C LYS A 103 -15.56 -4.68 -8.08
N GLN A 104 -14.24 -4.92 -8.09
CA GLN A 104 -13.50 -5.60 -7.01
C GLN A 104 -13.14 -4.63 -5.87
N SER A 105 -13.14 -3.32 -6.14
CA SER A 105 -13.02 -2.24 -5.16
C SER A 105 -14.36 -2.07 -4.42
N LYS A 106 -14.74 -3.04 -3.58
CA LYS A 106 -15.95 -2.94 -2.76
C LYS A 106 -15.64 -2.69 -1.29
N ASN A 107 -16.37 -1.68 -0.78
CA ASN A 107 -16.70 -1.34 0.60
C ASN A 107 -15.72 -0.49 1.43
N LEU A 108 -15.52 0.77 0.99
CA LEU A 108 -15.17 1.90 1.87
C LEU A 108 -16.40 2.73 2.35
N LYS A 109 -17.61 2.40 1.89
CA LYS A 109 -18.86 3.12 2.25
C LYS A 109 -19.23 2.95 3.73
N ALA A 110 -19.10 1.74 4.27
CA ALA A 110 -19.46 1.43 5.67
C ALA A 110 -18.63 2.21 6.72
N ILE A 111 -17.41 2.61 6.39
CA ILE A 111 -16.55 3.40 7.30
C ILE A 111 -16.99 4.88 7.31
N ALA A 112 -17.44 5.43 6.18
CA ALA A 112 -17.94 6.82 6.10
C ALA A 112 -19.11 7.04 7.07
N GLU A 113 -20.07 6.11 7.02
CA GLU A 113 -21.31 6.18 7.78
C GLU A 113 -21.05 6.04 9.29
N ARG A 114 -20.03 5.25 9.67
CA ARG A 114 -19.64 5.01 11.07
C ARG A 114 -18.93 6.21 11.71
N PHE A 115 -18.15 6.98 10.95
CA PHE A 115 -17.38 8.11 11.48
C PHE A 115 -18.05 9.48 11.29
N LYS A 116 -19.25 9.55 10.67
CA LYS A 116 -20.03 10.80 10.45
C LYS A 116 -19.18 12.00 9.99
N VAL A 117 -18.34 11.80 8.98
CA VAL A 117 -17.61 12.88 8.28
C VAL A 117 -17.87 12.82 6.78
#